data_AF-A0A7X7B779-F1
#
_entry.id   AF-A0A7X7B779-F1
#
_cell.length_a   1.000
_cell.length_b   1.000
_cell.length_c   1.000
_cell.angle_alpha   90.00
_cell.angle_beta   90.00
_cell.angle_gamma   90.00
#
_symmetry.space_group_name_H-M   'P 1'
#
loop_
_entity.id
_entity.type
_entity.pdbx_description
1 polymer ?
#
loop_
_entity_poly.entity_id
_entity_poly.type
_entity_poly.pdbx_seq_one_letter_code
_entity_poly.pdbx_strand_id
1 'polypeptide(L)'
;IRKYPHLMNFKDLEMAKLDIAEKVEQIISDNNLISICSVGVDSINIILNSKNKNIDVIPYTIKLINYINNNLNFQANISIGNAYPGFSSICTSFSEAEMCIKYSYIYPEKNIFTTSEAINWEMNSRETLRILFIF
;
A
#
# COMPACT_ATOMS: atom_id res chain seq x y z
N ILE A 1 -2.29 22.13 -21.94
CA ILE A 1 -3.05 22.24 -20.67
C ILE A 1 -3.54 20.85 -20.30
N ARG A 2 -2.85 20.16 -19.37
CA ARG A 2 -3.31 18.86 -18.87
C ARG A 2 -4.60 19.10 -18.08
N LYS A 3 -5.72 18.57 -18.57
CA LYS A 3 -6.98 18.55 -17.84
C LYS A 3 -6.83 17.49 -16.75
N TYR A 4 -6.54 17.92 -15.53
CA TYR A 4 -6.67 17.05 -14.36
C TYR A 4 -8.16 16.68 -14.25
N PRO A 5 -8.52 15.40 -14.03
CA PRO A 5 -9.89 15.04 -13.67
C PRO A 5 -10.25 15.80 -12.40
N HIS A 6 -11.53 16.21 -12.28
CA HIS A 6 -12.08 17.02 -11.19
C HIS A 6 -11.33 16.79 -9.88
N LEU A 7 -10.51 17.77 -9.46
CA LEU A 7 -9.76 17.69 -8.21
C LEU A 7 -10.77 17.46 -7.09
N MET A 8 -10.75 16.27 -6.51
CA MET A 8 -11.47 15.99 -5.29
C MET A 8 -11.05 17.02 -4.25
N ASN A 9 -12.03 17.64 -3.58
CA ASN A 9 -11.71 18.65 -2.59
C ASN A 9 -11.02 17.97 -1.38
N PHE A 10 -10.22 18.74 -0.64
CA PHE A 10 -9.45 18.23 0.50
C PHE A 10 -10.33 17.49 1.51
N LYS A 11 -11.56 17.98 1.76
CA LYS A 11 -12.48 17.38 2.71
C LYS A 11 -12.89 15.97 2.29
N ASP A 12 -13.23 15.77 1.04
CA ASP A 12 -13.65 14.46 0.52
C ASP A 12 -12.49 13.46 0.57
N LEU A 13 -11.25 13.91 0.33
CA LEU A 13 -10.06 13.09 0.48
C LEU A 13 -9.82 12.66 1.93
N GLU A 14 -9.91 13.59 2.89
CA GLU A 14 -9.75 13.26 4.31
C GLU A 14 -10.85 12.32 4.81
N MET A 15 -12.10 12.52 4.37
CA MET A 15 -13.21 11.59 4.67
C MET A 15 -12.96 10.21 4.08
N ALA A 16 -12.45 10.12 2.86
CA ALA A 16 -12.09 8.85 2.26
C ALA A 16 -10.99 8.12 3.04
N LYS A 17 -9.97 8.83 3.54
CA LYS A 17 -8.92 8.19 4.35
C LYS A 17 -9.45 7.61 5.65
N LEU A 18 -10.37 8.31 6.31
CA LEU A 18 -11.04 7.80 7.51
C LEU A 18 -11.88 6.56 7.21
N ASP A 19 -12.66 6.58 6.13
CA ASP A 19 -13.45 5.43 5.68
C ASP A 19 -12.56 4.22 5.36
N ILE A 20 -11.42 4.45 4.68
CA ILE A 20 -10.43 3.41 4.43
C ILE A 20 -9.89 2.84 5.74
N ALA A 21 -9.53 3.68 6.72
CA ALA A 21 -9.01 3.23 8.01
C ALA A 21 -10.06 2.40 8.78
N GLU A 22 -11.33 2.79 8.77
CA GLU A 22 -12.43 2.00 9.35
C GLU A 22 -12.60 0.66 8.60
N LYS A 23 -12.46 0.68 7.28
CA LYS A 23 -12.59 -0.54 6.47
C LYS A 23 -11.46 -1.53 6.72
N VAL A 24 -10.25 -1.03 6.93
CA VAL A 24 -9.09 -1.85 7.30
C VAL A 24 -9.41 -2.65 8.55
N GLU A 25 -9.86 -1.99 9.62
CA GLU A 25 -10.26 -2.67 10.86
C GLU A 25 -11.32 -3.75 10.62
N GLN A 26 -12.35 -3.46 9.83
CA GLN A 26 -13.39 -4.45 9.49
C GLN A 26 -12.87 -5.67 8.73
N ILE A 27 -11.98 -5.47 7.75
CA ILE A 27 -11.43 -6.58 6.95
C ILE A 27 -10.57 -7.51 7.82
N ILE A 28 -9.91 -6.94 8.82
CA ILE A 28 -8.86 -7.58 9.61
C ILE A 28 -9.44 -8.22 10.89
N SER A 29 -10.45 -7.60 11.51
CA SER A 29 -11.10 -8.06 12.74
C SER A 29 -11.65 -9.48 12.63
N ASP A 30 -12.09 -9.86 11.44
CA ASP A 30 -12.66 -11.19 11.17
C ASP A 30 -11.60 -12.33 11.22
N ASN A 31 -10.31 -12.01 11.35
CA ASN A 31 -9.20 -12.94 11.10
C ASN A 31 -8.17 -13.07 12.25
N ASN A 32 -8.54 -12.74 13.49
CA ASN A 32 -7.63 -12.76 14.66
C ASN A 32 -6.36 -11.91 14.48
N LEU A 33 -6.45 -10.87 13.67
CA LEU A 33 -5.41 -9.90 13.46
C LEU A 33 -5.74 -8.61 14.22
N ILE A 34 -4.70 -7.89 14.61
CA ILE A 34 -4.83 -6.57 15.22
C ILE A 34 -4.10 -5.59 14.32
N SER A 35 -4.79 -4.54 13.89
CA SER A 35 -4.19 -3.44 13.14
C SER A 35 -4.00 -2.20 13.99
N ILE A 36 -3.01 -1.39 13.61
CA ILE A 36 -2.89 0.00 14.01
C ILE A 36 -2.81 0.81 12.72
N CYS A 37 -3.77 1.71 12.52
CA CYS A 37 -3.82 2.57 11.35
C CYS A 37 -3.41 4.00 11.72
N SER A 38 -2.57 4.62 10.89
CA SER A 38 -2.30 6.06 10.97
C SER A 38 -2.51 6.72 9.61
N VAL A 39 -3.11 7.91 9.63
CA VAL A 39 -3.45 8.68 8.44
C VAL A 39 -2.45 9.82 8.28
N GLY A 40 -1.71 9.80 7.18
CA GLY A 40 -0.78 10.85 6.76
C GLY A 40 -1.39 11.81 5.74
N VAL A 41 -0.58 12.76 5.26
CA VAL A 41 -1.01 13.78 4.29
C VAL A 41 -1.38 13.17 2.94
N ASP A 42 -0.67 12.13 2.51
CA ASP A 42 -0.81 11.46 1.21
C ASP A 42 -0.85 9.94 1.32
N SER A 43 -0.89 9.41 2.54
CA SER A 43 -0.70 8.00 2.83
C SER A 43 -1.57 7.53 3.99
N ILE A 44 -1.86 6.23 4.01
CA ILE A 44 -2.45 5.53 5.15
C ILE A 44 -1.47 4.41 5.48
N ASN A 45 -0.97 4.41 6.71
CA ASN A 45 -0.03 3.41 7.18
C ASN A 45 -0.75 2.42 8.07
N ILE A 46 -0.54 1.14 7.81
CA ILE A 46 -1.20 0.05 8.54
C ILE A 46 -0.12 -0.87 9.09
N ILE A 47 -0.08 -1.00 10.40
CA ILE A 47 0.76 -1.98 11.08
C ILE A 47 -0.12 -3.16 11.45
N LEU A 48 0.23 -4.36 10.97
CA LEU A 48 -0.48 -5.59 11.26
C LEU A 48 0.29 -6.41 12.29
N ASN A 49 -0.38 -6.75 13.39
CA ASN A 49 0.11 -7.69 14.37
C ASN A 49 -0.66 -9.01 14.25
N SER A 50 0.08 -10.10 14.09
CA SER A 50 -0.47 -11.45 13.90
C SER A 50 0.18 -12.42 14.88
N LYS A 51 -0.62 -13.31 15.47
CA LYS A 51 -0.11 -14.47 16.21
C LYS A 51 0.41 -15.57 15.25
N ASN A 52 -0.03 -15.55 13.99
CA ASN A 52 0.39 -16.49 12.97
C ASN A 52 1.59 -15.94 12.19
N LYS A 53 2.73 -16.64 12.29
CA LYS A 53 3.99 -16.27 11.60
C LYS A 53 3.92 -16.40 10.08
N ASN A 54 3.00 -17.21 9.57
CA ASN A 54 2.87 -17.50 8.14
C ASN A 54 1.60 -16.88 7.56
N ILE A 55 1.17 -15.74 8.09
CA ILE A 55 -0.01 -15.09 7.55
C ILE A 55 0.27 -14.50 6.18
N ASP A 56 -0.55 -14.89 5.21
CA ASP A 56 -0.59 -14.22 3.92
C ASP A 56 -1.52 -13.00 4.02
N VAL A 57 -0.96 -11.81 3.83
CA VAL A 57 -1.69 -10.54 3.92
C VAL A 57 -2.31 -10.12 2.59
N ILE A 58 -1.86 -10.71 1.47
CA ILE A 58 -2.28 -10.35 0.12
C ILE A 58 -3.80 -10.44 -0.07
N PRO A 59 -4.51 -11.50 0.40
CA PRO A 59 -5.95 -11.58 0.26
C PRO A 59 -6.69 -10.41 0.93
N TYR A 60 -6.21 -9.91 2.07
CA TYR A 60 -6.80 -8.76 2.77
C TYR A 60 -6.51 -7.46 2.01
N THR A 61 -5.30 -7.31 1.49
CA THR A 61 -4.92 -6.18 0.64
C THR A 61 -5.77 -6.09 -0.62
N ILE A 62 -6.05 -7.23 -1.27
CA ILE A 62 -6.92 -7.29 -2.46
C ILE A 62 -8.35 -6.84 -2.10
N LYS A 63 -8.90 -7.30 -0.96
CA LYS A 63 -10.21 -6.85 -0.50
C LYS A 63 -10.25 -5.34 -0.27
N LEU A 64 -9.19 -4.79 0.33
CA LEU A 64 -9.08 -3.36 0.60
C LEU A 64 -9.00 -2.54 -0.70
N ILE A 65 -8.18 -2.96 -1.66
CA ILE A 65 -8.07 -2.29 -2.97
C ILE A 65 -9.41 -2.33 -3.71
N ASN A 66 -10.08 -3.48 -3.70
CA ASN A 66 -11.39 -3.59 -4.35
C ASN A 66 -12.42 -2.66 -3.71
N TYR A 67 -12.39 -2.49 -2.38
CA TYR A 67 -13.23 -1.51 -1.70
C TYR A 67 -12.89 -0.09 -2.15
N ILE A 68 -11.62 0.29 -2.10
CA ILE A 68 -11.19 1.64 -2.49
C ILE A 68 -11.58 1.96 -3.94
N ASN A 69 -11.35 1.01 -4.85
CA ASN A 69 -11.62 1.20 -6.27
C ASN A 69 -13.11 1.26 -6.57
N ASN A 70 -13.92 0.36 -5.99
CA ASN A 70 -15.32 0.21 -6.39
C ASN A 70 -16.28 1.06 -5.56
N ASN A 71 -15.97 1.31 -4.28
CA ASN A 71 -16.85 2.05 -3.37
C ASN A 71 -16.49 3.52 -3.30
N LEU A 72 -15.19 3.83 -3.37
CA LEU A 72 -14.70 5.19 -3.20
C LEU A 72 -14.25 5.83 -4.51
N ASN A 73 -14.22 5.07 -5.62
CA ASN A 73 -13.77 5.52 -6.95
C ASN A 73 -12.35 6.14 -6.94
N PHE A 74 -11.46 5.65 -6.08
CA PHE A 74 -10.04 6.00 -6.12
C PHE A 74 -9.22 4.88 -6.72
N GLN A 75 -8.05 5.22 -7.25
CA GLN A 75 -6.99 4.25 -7.47
C GLN A 75 -6.04 4.30 -6.28
N ALA A 76 -5.81 3.15 -5.65
CA ALA A 76 -4.82 3.02 -4.58
C ALA A 76 -3.69 2.07 -4.96
N ASN A 77 -2.48 2.46 -4.58
CA ASN A 77 -1.31 1.61 -4.59
C ASN A 77 -1.00 1.25 -3.14
N ILE A 78 -0.83 -0.05 -2.87
CA ILE A 78 -0.47 -0.55 -1.55
C ILE A 78 0.88 -1.24 -1.62
N SER A 79 1.80 -0.81 -0.78
CA SER A 79 3.06 -1.50 -0.57
C SER A 79 3.05 -2.29 0.74
N ILE A 80 3.76 -3.42 0.73
CA ILE A 80 3.77 -4.37 1.83
C ILE A 80 5.22 -4.69 2.18
N GLY A 81 5.61 -4.32 3.40
CA GLY A 81 6.88 -4.73 4.02
C GLY A 81 6.86 -6.19 4.47
N ASN A 82 8.04 -6.75 4.76
CA ASN A 82 8.11 -8.12 5.26
C ASN A 82 7.54 -8.24 6.67
N ALA A 83 7.07 -9.44 6.99
CA ALA A 83 6.68 -9.80 8.35
C ALA A 83 7.92 -10.10 9.19
N TYR A 84 7.97 -9.53 10.41
CA TYR A 84 9.07 -9.75 11.34
C TYR A 84 8.59 -10.22 12.71
N PRO A 85 9.40 -11.04 13.41
CA PRO A 85 9.14 -11.35 14.80
C PRO A 85 9.47 -10.15 15.69
N GLY A 86 8.47 -9.66 16.43
CA GLY A 86 8.67 -8.64 17.45
C GLY A 86 8.65 -7.20 16.94
N PHE A 87 8.44 -6.29 17.88
CA PHE A 87 8.18 -4.87 17.61
C PHE A 87 9.40 -4.11 17.10
N SER A 88 10.61 -4.56 17.43
CA SER A 88 11.87 -3.87 17.08
C SER A 88 12.11 -3.71 15.58
N SER A 89 11.47 -4.54 14.76
CA SER A 89 11.64 -4.56 13.30
C SER A 89 10.53 -3.82 12.55
N ILE A 90 9.62 -3.13 13.24
CA ILE A 90 8.55 -2.37 12.59
C ILE A 90 9.11 -1.29 11.68
N CYS A 91 10.11 -0.55 12.12
CA CYS A 91 10.74 0.48 11.29
C CYS A 91 11.34 -0.13 10.02
N THR A 92 11.95 -1.32 10.11
CA THR A 92 12.47 -2.04 8.95
C THR A 92 11.35 -2.40 7.98
N SER A 93 10.26 -3.02 8.48
CA SER A 93 9.09 -3.37 7.66
C SER A 93 8.47 -2.14 6.98
N PHE A 94 8.36 -1.04 7.71
CA PHE A 94 7.88 0.24 7.19
C PHE A 94 8.79 0.78 6.07
N SER A 95 10.10 0.83 6.28
CA SER A 95 11.05 1.28 5.27
C SER A 95 11.04 0.41 4.01
N GLU A 96 10.83 -0.90 4.15
CA GLU A 96 10.65 -1.79 3.00
C GLU A 96 9.37 -1.45 2.22
N ALA A 97 8.25 -1.20 2.91
CA ALA A 97 7.01 -0.76 2.27
C ALA A 97 7.20 0.59 1.53
N GLU A 98 7.87 1.56 2.13
CA GLU A 98 8.20 2.84 1.49
C GLU A 98 9.14 2.68 0.28
N MET A 99 10.05 1.72 0.32
CA MET A 99 10.89 1.41 -0.84
C MET A 99 10.03 0.85 -1.98
N CYS A 100 9.13 -0.09 -1.68
CA CYS A 100 8.27 -0.75 -2.66
C CYS A 100 7.31 0.21 -3.36
N ILE A 101 6.76 1.20 -2.65
CA ILE A 101 5.75 2.11 -3.24
C ILE A 101 6.29 2.92 -4.41
N LYS A 102 7.62 3.16 -4.47
CA LYS A 102 8.27 3.89 -5.57
C LYS A 102 8.13 3.17 -6.92
N TYR A 103 7.96 1.85 -6.90
CA TYR A 103 7.75 1.07 -8.12
C TYR A 103 6.36 1.27 -8.75
N SER A 104 5.42 1.93 -8.04
CA SER A 104 4.13 2.31 -8.63
C SER A 104 4.27 3.29 -9.81
N TYR A 105 5.36 4.08 -9.85
CA TYR A 105 5.66 4.94 -10.98
C TYR A 105 6.21 4.18 -12.20
N ILE A 106 6.76 2.99 -11.98
CA ILE A 106 7.39 2.15 -13.01
C ILE A 106 6.39 1.14 -13.57
N TYR A 107 5.53 0.59 -12.71
CA TYR A 107 4.52 -0.42 -13.03
C TYR A 107 3.10 0.10 -12.71
N PRO A 108 2.58 1.08 -13.49
CA PRO A 108 1.29 1.72 -13.22
C PRO A 108 0.09 0.78 -13.36
N GLU A 109 0.26 -0.39 -13.96
CA GLU A 109 -0.74 -1.45 -14.07
C GLU A 109 -0.91 -2.28 -12.80
N LYS A 110 0.03 -2.17 -11.84
CA LYS A 110 0.00 -2.86 -10.56
C LYS A 110 -0.50 -1.95 -9.44
N ASN A 111 -1.27 -2.52 -8.52
CA ASN A 111 -1.79 -1.84 -7.34
C ASN A 111 -1.22 -2.40 -6.02
N ILE A 112 -0.52 -3.55 -6.05
CA ILE A 112 0.11 -4.17 -4.88
C ILE A 112 1.60 -4.34 -5.18
N PHE A 113 2.43 -3.97 -4.21
CA PHE A 113 3.89 -4.02 -4.31
C PHE A 113 4.47 -4.68 -3.06
N THR A 114 5.09 -5.85 -3.19
CA THR A 114 5.73 -6.54 -2.06
C THR A 114 7.24 -6.36 -2.06
N THR A 115 7.87 -6.49 -0.88
CA THR A 115 9.33 -6.49 -0.78
C THR A 115 9.99 -7.55 -1.66
N SER A 116 9.40 -8.74 -1.76
CA SER A 116 9.92 -9.82 -2.61
C SER A 116 9.93 -9.46 -4.10
N GLU A 117 8.87 -8.80 -4.59
CA GLU A 117 8.82 -8.30 -5.96
C GLU A 117 9.83 -7.18 -6.20
N ALA A 118 9.91 -6.22 -5.27
CA ALA A 118 10.82 -5.09 -5.37
C ALA A 118 12.29 -5.54 -5.41
N ILE A 119 12.68 -6.48 -4.54
CA ILE A 119 14.03 -7.07 -4.56
C ILE A 119 14.31 -7.75 -5.90
N ASN A 120 13.34 -8.51 -6.43
CA ASN A 120 13.50 -9.14 -7.74
C ASN A 120 13.68 -8.10 -8.85
N TRP A 121 12.99 -6.97 -8.80
CA TRP A 121 13.19 -5.90 -9.77
C TRP A 121 14.58 -5.25 -9.66
N GLU A 122 15.07 -4.99 -8.44
CA GLU A 122 16.42 -4.44 -8.24
C GLU A 122 17.52 -5.38 -8.69
N MET A 123 17.39 -6.68 -8.41
CA MET A 123 18.36 -7.68 -8.84
C MET A 123 18.40 -7.81 -10.37
N ASN A 124 17.25 -7.63 -11.03
CA ASN A 124 17.12 -7.71 -12.49
C ASN A 124 17.29 -6.35 -13.20
N SER A 125 17.40 -5.23 -12.49
CA SER A 125 17.51 -3.89 -13.08
C SER A 125 18.87 -3.60 -13.75
N ARG A 126 19.75 -4.60 -13.85
CA ARG A 126 20.90 -4.54 -14.77
C ARG A 126 20.48 -4.53 -16.23
N GLU A 127 19.23 -4.88 -16.54
CA GLU A 127 18.65 -4.73 -17.87
C GLU A 127 17.43 -3.80 -17.83
N THR A 128 17.62 -2.62 -18.43
CA THR A 128 16.55 -1.72 -18.89
C THR A 128 15.81 -0.92 -17.82
N LEU A 129 16.50 0.08 -17.25
CA LEU A 129 15.83 1.35 -16.94
C LEU A 129 15.27 1.90 -18.25
N ARG A 130 13.98 1.68 -18.53
CA ARG A 130 13.27 2.47 -19.54
C ARG A 130 13.27 3.92 -19.03
N ILE A 131 14.15 4.73 -19.61
CA ILE A 131 14.19 6.18 -19.40
C ILE A 131 12.79 6.71 -19.72
N LEU A 132 12.03 7.08 -18.69
CA LEU A 132 10.71 7.67 -18.83
C LEU A 132 10.73 9.21 -18.80
N PHE A 133 11.90 9.83 -18.84
CA PHE A 133 12.02 11.29 -18.95
C PHE A 133 13.13 11.70 -19.93
N ILE A 134 12.72 12.28 -21.07
CA ILE A 134 13.53 13.23 -21.85
C ILE A 134 13.02 14.61 -21.42
N PHE A 135 13.91 15.42 -20.84
CA PHE A 135 13.64 16.84 -20.56
C PHE A 135 13.64 17.67 -21.84
#